data_AF-U4TQB4-F1
#
_entry.id   AF-U4TQB4-F1
#
_cell.length_a   1.000
_cell.length_b   1.000
_cell.length_c   1.000
_cell.angle_alpha   90.00
_cell.angle_beta   90.00
_cell.angle_gamma   90.00
#
_symmetry.space_group_name_H-M   'P 1'
#
loop_
_entity.id
_entity.type
_entity.pdbx_description
1 polymer ?
#
loop_
_entity_poly.entity_id
_entity_poly.type
_entity_poly.pdbx_seq_one_letter_code
_entity_poly.pdbx_strand_id
1 'polypeptide(L)'
;MTTAAVLAASEELADLAHRYERAFFDLQCGVPMADNPIQAPALLTRVDRIRETVTALEKEKTQLFADLTAYFAAPPTDFPAVQHALLAAAVQKAQPNVSLPRQVLGQVTQMTARLPWRTDTDTPQEVITQLAKAIGLALPTQLRSLAALLGSSTLSAASADYTARSAAYPVDTLIRDRAFVFMAIAAEYQSANYAALTPEQFWQWQLWRLRRVYGVPITVYNARAMVADAAETGLTADAVVFYPPAAPPEAYFLFRGTENVKRAEVPTHLTDTLAHPLAAMDASLIEGYRDWRYNVQAVLLGEDTELSQIDAARQFVTAVRSQLPADTRAYGIGHSLGGHLVQSLQLIDRPFRAGYTLNPAPVQLKQIHQIAPDRFSPAVWAALQAATTRGIANTTDQRLLAQTVQDPALAITNEGFAQDITRLFYNLAGNVYVGTYHTAQRPGLQYPFITQVTDYLSPAELQFATATLGDFFKKTASDQTTSLSWQIVNYMRAWGETPHLPPSKGTKYAQDYVRYLEATGWLSEEPVISARALPRWLTSRLSAGRLRTFRRIRFDMLGLAVYFHIIDGAQFFFLD
;
A
#
# COMPACT_ATOMS: atom_id res chain seq x y z
N MET A 1 5.86 16.02 -33.53
CA MET A 1 5.88 16.47 -32.12
C MET A 1 7.13 17.31 -31.89
N THR A 2 7.13 18.25 -30.94
CA THR A 2 8.32 18.96 -30.42
C THR A 2 8.73 18.36 -29.08
N THR A 3 9.87 18.74 -28.50
CA THR A 3 10.22 18.41 -27.09
C THR A 3 9.09 18.74 -26.12
N ALA A 4 8.44 19.90 -26.27
CA ALA A 4 7.29 20.26 -25.44
C ALA A 4 6.12 19.28 -25.60
N ALA A 5 5.88 18.75 -26.80
CA ALA A 5 4.85 17.75 -27.03
C ALA A 5 5.24 16.37 -26.46
N VAL A 6 6.53 16.00 -26.44
CA VAL A 6 7.01 14.77 -25.77
C VAL A 6 6.81 14.87 -24.26
N LEU A 7 7.07 16.04 -23.66
CA LEU A 7 6.82 16.27 -22.25
C LEU A 7 5.32 16.19 -21.93
N ALA A 8 4.46 16.80 -22.75
CA ALA A 8 3.01 16.69 -22.61
C ALA A 8 2.54 15.22 -22.71
N ALA A 9 3.04 14.47 -23.70
CA ALA A 9 2.76 13.04 -23.83
C ALA A 9 3.20 12.23 -22.59
N SER A 10 4.30 12.61 -21.94
CA SER A 10 4.72 11.98 -20.69
C SER A 10 3.72 12.18 -19.55
N GLU A 11 3.07 13.34 -19.49
CA GLU A 11 2.05 13.64 -18.47
C GLU A 11 0.74 12.95 -18.80
N GLU A 12 0.35 12.93 -20.08
CA GLU A 12 -0.81 12.18 -20.58
C GLU A 12 -0.68 10.67 -20.32
N LEU A 13 0.52 10.08 -20.47
CA LEU A 13 0.76 8.68 -20.12
C LEU A 13 0.57 8.41 -18.62
N ALA A 14 1.02 9.31 -17.76
CA ALA A 14 0.84 9.18 -16.31
C ALA A 14 -0.63 9.31 -15.90
N ASP A 15 -1.36 10.25 -16.50
CA ASP A 15 -2.80 10.42 -16.31
C ASP A 15 -3.61 9.21 -16.82
N LEU A 16 -3.26 8.71 -18.01
CA LEU A 16 -3.86 7.52 -18.59
C LEU A 16 -3.69 6.30 -17.67
N ALA A 17 -2.50 6.11 -17.09
CA ALA A 17 -2.24 5.05 -16.12
C ALA A 17 -3.16 5.17 -14.89
N HIS A 18 -3.27 6.37 -14.32
CA HIS A 18 -4.16 6.65 -13.19
C HIS A 18 -5.64 6.37 -13.53
N ARG A 19 -6.10 6.72 -14.74
CA ARG A 19 -7.48 6.42 -15.19
C ARG A 19 -7.76 4.92 -15.37
N TYR A 20 -6.78 4.14 -15.81
CA TYR A 20 -6.91 2.67 -15.83
C TYR A 20 -7.00 2.09 -14.41
N GLU A 21 -6.16 2.56 -13.50
CA GLU A 21 -6.20 2.16 -12.09
C GLU A 21 -7.53 2.56 -11.43
N ARG A 22 -8.08 3.73 -11.78
CA ARG A 22 -9.39 4.17 -11.32
C ARG A 22 -10.51 3.25 -11.81
N ALA A 23 -10.47 2.86 -13.08
CA ALA A 23 -11.42 1.89 -13.63
C ALA A 23 -11.33 0.53 -12.91
N PHE A 24 -10.10 0.08 -12.59
CA PHE A 24 -9.89 -1.11 -11.78
C PHE A 24 -10.45 -0.96 -10.36
N PHE A 25 -10.21 0.17 -9.70
CA PHE A 25 -10.75 0.45 -8.37
C PHE A 25 -12.28 0.45 -8.34
N ASP A 26 -12.92 1.10 -9.31
CA ASP A 26 -14.38 1.11 -9.41
C ASP A 26 -14.97 -0.27 -9.72
N LEU A 27 -14.21 -1.14 -10.38
CA LEU A 27 -14.57 -2.54 -10.59
C LEU A 27 -14.47 -3.35 -9.29
N GLN A 28 -13.38 -3.17 -8.52
CA GLN A 28 -13.18 -3.84 -7.23
C GLN A 28 -14.27 -3.48 -6.21
N CYS A 29 -14.80 -2.26 -6.27
CA CYS A 29 -15.94 -1.84 -5.47
C CYS A 29 -17.24 -2.62 -5.75
N GLY A 30 -17.29 -3.41 -6.84
CA GLY A 30 -18.38 -4.31 -7.15
C GLY A 30 -18.29 -5.68 -6.46
N VAL A 31 -17.13 -6.08 -5.95
CA VAL A 31 -16.90 -7.41 -5.32
C VAL A 31 -17.89 -7.68 -4.19
N PRO A 32 -18.14 -6.77 -3.23
CA PRO A 32 -19.11 -7.04 -2.15
C PRO A 32 -20.55 -7.23 -2.64
N MET A 33 -20.88 -6.71 -3.82
CA MET A 33 -22.23 -6.79 -4.41
C MET A 33 -22.44 -8.08 -5.21
N ALA A 34 -21.36 -8.82 -5.52
CA ALA A 34 -21.39 -9.89 -6.51
C ALA A 34 -22.23 -11.10 -6.08
N ASP A 35 -22.37 -11.35 -4.78
CA ASP A 35 -23.20 -12.44 -4.24
C ASP A 35 -24.59 -11.99 -3.81
N ASN A 36 -24.92 -10.70 -3.98
CA ASN A 36 -26.23 -10.19 -3.63
C ASN A 36 -27.14 -10.24 -4.87
N PRO A 37 -28.09 -11.19 -4.96
CA PRO A 37 -28.95 -11.34 -6.14
C PRO A 37 -29.84 -10.11 -6.40
N ILE A 38 -30.14 -9.32 -5.36
CA ILE A 38 -30.92 -8.08 -5.49
C ILE A 38 -30.07 -6.99 -6.18
N GLN A 39 -28.76 -6.97 -5.94
CA GLN A 39 -27.84 -5.97 -6.48
C GLN A 39 -27.20 -6.37 -7.81
N ALA A 40 -27.28 -7.64 -8.18
CA ALA A 40 -26.67 -8.16 -9.42
C ALA A 40 -27.03 -7.34 -10.68
N PRO A 41 -28.29 -6.91 -10.93
CA PRO A 41 -28.60 -6.09 -12.11
C PRO A 41 -27.92 -4.71 -12.10
N ALA A 42 -27.87 -4.06 -10.95
CA ALA A 42 -27.21 -2.76 -10.78
C ALA A 42 -25.69 -2.88 -10.93
N LEU A 43 -25.11 -3.96 -10.38
CA LEU A 43 -23.70 -4.29 -10.55
C LEU A 43 -23.35 -4.51 -12.02
N LEU A 44 -24.12 -5.30 -12.76
CA LEU A 44 -23.88 -5.54 -14.19
C LEU A 44 -23.93 -4.24 -15.00
N THR A 45 -24.86 -3.33 -14.69
CA THR A 45 -24.93 -2.00 -15.33
C THR A 45 -23.66 -1.18 -15.05
N ARG A 46 -23.15 -1.21 -13.82
CA ARG A 46 -21.89 -0.54 -13.45
C ARG A 46 -20.71 -1.14 -14.23
N VAL A 47 -20.66 -2.46 -14.30
CA VAL A 47 -19.59 -3.21 -14.96
C VAL A 47 -19.60 -2.91 -16.48
N ASP A 48 -20.78 -2.80 -17.11
CA ASP A 48 -20.90 -2.35 -18.52
C ASP A 48 -20.35 -0.92 -18.74
N ARG A 49 -20.61 0.04 -17.84
CA ARG A 49 -20.04 1.40 -17.93
C ARG A 49 -18.53 1.43 -17.76
N ILE A 50 -17.99 0.61 -16.85
CA ILE A 50 -16.53 0.49 -16.66
C ILE A 50 -15.89 -0.06 -17.93
N ARG A 51 -16.53 -1.04 -18.58
CA ARG A 51 -16.05 -1.57 -19.88
C ARG A 51 -16.00 -0.47 -20.93
N GLU A 52 -17.05 0.33 -21.09
CA GLU A 52 -17.07 1.46 -22.03
C GLU A 52 -15.94 2.46 -21.75
N THR A 53 -15.70 2.74 -20.47
CA THR A 53 -14.58 3.59 -20.03
C THR A 53 -13.25 2.99 -20.47
N VAL A 54 -12.99 1.72 -20.18
CA VAL A 54 -11.76 1.01 -20.57
C VAL A 54 -11.57 1.00 -22.09
N THR A 55 -12.64 0.83 -22.87
CA THR A 55 -12.58 0.92 -24.34
C THR A 55 -12.17 2.31 -24.82
N ALA A 56 -12.67 3.38 -24.19
CA ALA A 56 -12.26 4.74 -24.51
C ALA A 56 -10.79 4.99 -24.17
N LEU A 57 -10.33 4.53 -23.00
CA LEU A 57 -8.91 4.63 -22.59
C LEU A 57 -8.00 3.89 -23.57
N GLU A 58 -8.42 2.73 -24.09
CA GLU A 58 -7.64 1.98 -25.09
C GLU A 58 -7.47 2.78 -26.38
N LYS A 59 -8.52 3.48 -26.83
CA LYS A 59 -8.44 4.34 -28.02
C LYS A 59 -7.46 5.50 -27.82
N GLU A 60 -7.52 6.17 -26.67
CA GLU A 60 -6.59 7.24 -26.32
C GLU A 60 -5.15 6.72 -26.26
N LYS A 61 -4.93 5.56 -25.62
CA LYS A 61 -3.64 4.87 -25.58
C LYS A 61 -3.10 4.64 -26.99
N THR A 62 -3.90 4.03 -27.87
CA THR A 62 -3.48 3.73 -29.25
C THR A 62 -3.07 4.99 -30.01
N GLN A 63 -3.82 6.09 -29.86
CA GLN A 63 -3.49 7.36 -30.50
C GLN A 63 -2.15 7.91 -29.98
N LEU A 64 -1.98 7.97 -28.65
CA LEU A 64 -0.76 8.50 -28.02
C LEU A 64 0.49 7.71 -28.43
N PHE A 65 0.38 6.37 -28.48
CA PHE A 65 1.48 5.52 -28.94
C PHE A 65 1.78 5.67 -30.44
N ALA A 66 0.77 5.90 -31.27
CA ALA A 66 0.97 6.18 -32.70
C ALA A 66 1.75 7.48 -32.89
N ASP A 67 1.40 8.53 -32.16
CA ASP A 67 2.07 9.83 -32.21
C ASP A 67 3.53 9.73 -31.73
N LEU A 68 3.76 9.03 -30.61
CA LEU A 68 5.11 8.78 -30.09
C LEU A 68 5.96 7.94 -31.06
N THR A 69 5.39 6.88 -31.64
CA THR A 69 6.11 6.06 -32.65
C THR A 69 6.46 6.87 -33.89
N ALA A 70 5.53 7.69 -34.39
CA ALA A 70 5.79 8.55 -35.53
C ALA A 70 6.91 9.56 -35.25
N TYR A 71 6.93 10.13 -34.04
CA TYR A 71 7.98 11.05 -33.62
C TYR A 71 9.35 10.38 -33.57
N PHE A 72 9.46 9.22 -32.91
CA PHE A 72 10.74 8.50 -32.77
C PHE A 72 11.18 7.70 -34.02
N ALA A 73 10.38 7.70 -35.10
CA ALA A 73 10.77 7.12 -36.38
C ALA A 73 11.63 8.07 -37.23
N ALA A 74 11.57 9.37 -36.96
CA ALA A 74 12.39 10.37 -37.63
C ALA A 74 13.83 10.38 -37.09
N PRO A 75 14.82 10.88 -37.85
CA PRO A 75 16.15 11.11 -37.32
C PRO A 75 16.11 12.06 -36.11
N PRO A 76 17.03 11.89 -35.12
CA PRO A 76 17.03 12.72 -33.92
C PRO A 76 17.25 14.19 -34.25
N THR A 77 16.31 15.05 -33.87
CA THR A 77 16.49 16.51 -33.89
C THR A 77 16.66 17.11 -32.49
N ASP A 78 16.00 16.50 -31.50
CA ASP A 78 15.80 17.07 -30.17
C ASP A 78 16.56 16.34 -29.05
N PHE A 79 17.05 15.13 -29.34
CA PHE A 79 17.75 14.26 -28.41
C PHE A 79 19.07 13.77 -29.03
N PRO A 80 20.12 13.54 -28.22
CA PRO A 80 21.30 12.80 -28.69
C PRO A 80 20.90 11.43 -29.25
N ALA A 81 21.60 10.95 -30.29
CA ALA A 81 21.22 9.72 -31.01
C ALA A 81 21.05 8.49 -30.11
N VAL A 82 21.92 8.33 -29.10
CA VAL A 82 21.84 7.23 -28.13
C VAL A 82 20.56 7.32 -27.29
N GLN A 83 20.22 8.52 -26.81
CA GLN A 83 19.02 8.76 -26.01
C GLN A 83 17.76 8.60 -26.86
N HIS A 84 17.78 9.09 -28.11
CA HIS A 84 16.70 8.88 -29.06
C HIS A 84 16.42 7.39 -29.29
N ALA A 85 17.46 6.58 -29.52
CA ALA A 85 17.33 5.14 -29.70
C ALA A 85 16.76 4.44 -28.45
N LEU A 86 17.22 4.84 -27.25
CA LEU A 86 16.70 4.32 -25.98
C LEU A 86 15.20 4.61 -25.82
N LEU A 87 14.79 5.86 -26.06
CA LEU A 87 13.39 6.28 -25.96
C LEU A 87 12.50 5.59 -27.01
N ALA A 88 12.99 5.49 -28.25
CA ALA A 88 12.31 4.76 -29.31
C ALA A 88 12.07 3.29 -28.92
N ALA A 89 13.09 2.61 -28.38
CA ALA A 89 12.99 1.24 -27.91
C ALA A 89 12.01 1.10 -26.73
N ALA A 90 12.00 2.05 -25.80
CA ALA A 90 11.08 2.06 -24.68
C ALA A 90 9.62 2.22 -25.13
N VAL A 91 9.34 3.13 -26.08
CA VAL A 91 8.01 3.30 -26.68
C VAL A 91 7.55 2.01 -27.37
N GLN A 92 8.43 1.37 -28.15
CA GLN A 92 8.12 0.09 -28.81
C GLN A 92 7.84 -1.03 -27.80
N LYS A 93 8.63 -1.13 -26.72
CA LYS A 93 8.46 -2.15 -25.67
C LYS A 93 7.14 -1.98 -24.90
N ALA A 94 6.69 -0.74 -24.70
CA ALA A 94 5.47 -0.42 -23.96
C ALA A 94 4.20 -0.56 -24.82
N GLN A 95 4.32 -0.73 -26.15
CA GLN A 95 3.17 -1.09 -26.99
C GLN A 95 2.80 -2.55 -26.76
N PRO A 96 1.54 -2.86 -26.38
CA PRO A 96 1.08 -4.23 -26.40
C PRO A 96 1.00 -4.71 -27.87
N ASN A 97 1.71 -5.80 -28.18
CA ASN A 97 1.58 -6.63 -29.40
C ASN A 97 2.14 -6.10 -30.73
N VAL A 98 3.39 -5.62 -30.78
CA VAL A 98 4.08 -5.36 -32.06
C VAL A 98 4.40 -6.64 -32.87
N SER A 99 4.13 -7.84 -32.34
CA SER A 99 4.37 -9.12 -33.04
C SER A 99 3.15 -9.80 -33.66
N LEU A 100 1.94 -9.23 -33.59
CA LEU A 100 0.74 -9.87 -34.14
C LEU A 100 0.35 -9.30 -35.52
N PRO A 101 0.11 -10.16 -36.54
CA PRO A 101 -0.29 -9.73 -37.89
C PRO A 101 -1.55 -8.83 -37.88
N ARG A 102 -1.67 -7.91 -38.85
CA ARG A 102 -2.85 -7.01 -39.02
C ARG A 102 -4.22 -7.72 -38.99
N GLN A 103 -4.28 -8.99 -39.41
CA GLN A 103 -5.48 -9.82 -39.34
C GLN A 103 -5.87 -10.19 -37.89
N VAL A 104 -4.89 -10.39 -37.02
CA VAL A 104 -5.07 -10.66 -35.58
C VAL A 104 -5.39 -9.36 -34.84
N LEU A 105 -4.83 -8.22 -35.23
CA LEU A 105 -5.26 -6.92 -34.69
C LEU A 105 -6.74 -6.64 -35.01
N GLY A 106 -7.21 -6.97 -36.22
CA GLY A 106 -8.63 -6.94 -36.54
C GLY A 106 -9.49 -7.84 -35.64
N GLN A 107 -8.97 -9.01 -35.25
CA GLN A 107 -9.62 -9.91 -34.29
C GLN A 107 -9.52 -9.42 -32.85
N VAL A 108 -8.42 -8.79 -32.42
CA VAL A 108 -8.24 -8.22 -31.07
C VAL A 108 -9.06 -6.93 -30.90
N THR A 109 -9.16 -6.09 -31.94
CA THR A 109 -10.06 -4.94 -31.99
C THR A 109 -11.52 -5.38 -32.06
N GLN A 110 -11.83 -6.48 -32.76
CA GLN A 110 -13.14 -7.13 -32.66
C GLN A 110 -13.36 -7.86 -31.32
N MET A 111 -12.32 -8.30 -30.60
CA MET A 111 -12.37 -8.92 -29.26
C MET A 111 -12.34 -7.90 -28.11
N THR A 112 -11.97 -6.65 -28.38
CA THR A 112 -12.10 -5.52 -27.44
C THR A 112 -13.41 -4.76 -27.69
N ALA A 113 -13.87 -4.68 -28.95
CA ALA A 113 -15.24 -4.32 -29.31
C ALA A 113 -16.26 -5.45 -29.02
N ARG A 114 -15.77 -6.68 -28.79
CA ARG A 114 -16.52 -7.84 -28.28
C ARG A 114 -15.62 -8.60 -27.31
N LEU A 115 -15.39 -8.03 -26.13
CA LEU A 115 -15.07 -8.90 -24.99
C LEU A 115 -16.20 -9.95 -24.97
N PRO A 116 -15.94 -11.26 -25.10
CA PRO A 116 -17.00 -12.27 -25.02
C PRO A 116 -17.49 -12.24 -23.58
N TRP A 117 -18.43 -11.35 -23.31
CA TRP A 117 -18.70 -10.87 -21.98
C TRP A 117 -20.09 -11.34 -21.64
N ARG A 118 -20.12 -12.29 -20.71
CA ARG A 118 -21.27 -13.04 -20.22
C ARG A 118 -21.93 -13.95 -21.26
N THR A 119 -21.78 -15.24 -21.01
CA THR A 119 -22.83 -16.21 -21.27
C THR A 119 -23.96 -15.99 -20.26
N ASP A 120 -25.15 -16.51 -20.53
CA ASP A 120 -26.27 -16.49 -19.54
C ASP A 120 -25.93 -17.26 -18.25
N THR A 121 -24.79 -17.95 -18.22
CA THR A 121 -24.30 -18.76 -17.09
C THR A 121 -23.21 -18.09 -16.25
N ASP A 122 -22.62 -16.98 -16.69
CA ASP A 122 -21.55 -16.31 -15.93
C ASP A 122 -22.12 -15.57 -14.71
N THR A 123 -21.51 -15.81 -13.55
CA THR A 123 -21.82 -15.10 -12.32
C THR A 123 -21.23 -13.67 -12.34
N PRO A 124 -21.82 -12.71 -11.60
CA PRO A 124 -21.25 -11.36 -11.51
C PRO A 124 -19.79 -11.33 -11.05
N GLN A 125 -19.39 -12.23 -10.14
CA GLN A 125 -18.02 -12.34 -9.64
C GLN A 125 -17.04 -12.81 -10.72
N GLU A 126 -17.46 -13.73 -11.60
CA GLU A 126 -16.65 -14.18 -12.73
C GLU A 126 -16.44 -13.03 -13.74
N VAL A 127 -17.47 -12.25 -14.03
CA VAL A 127 -17.37 -11.07 -14.91
C VAL A 127 -16.41 -10.02 -14.33
N ILE A 128 -16.52 -9.71 -13.03
CA ILE A 128 -15.58 -8.81 -12.34
C ILE A 128 -14.15 -9.33 -12.49
N THR A 129 -13.94 -10.61 -12.21
CA THR A 129 -12.61 -11.23 -12.25
C THR A 129 -12.01 -11.20 -13.67
N GLN A 130 -12.82 -11.47 -14.70
CA GLN A 130 -12.39 -11.44 -16.10
C GLN A 130 -12.01 -10.02 -16.53
N LEU A 131 -12.84 -9.02 -16.23
CA LEU A 131 -12.54 -7.63 -16.57
C LEU A 131 -11.33 -7.09 -15.78
N ALA A 132 -11.18 -7.46 -14.51
CA ALA A 132 -10.02 -7.08 -13.71
C ALA A 132 -8.71 -7.61 -14.30
N LYS A 133 -8.73 -8.86 -14.81
CA LYS A 133 -7.60 -9.44 -15.55
C LYS A 133 -7.33 -8.71 -16.87
N ALA A 134 -8.38 -8.32 -17.59
CA ALA A 134 -8.25 -7.61 -18.86
C ALA A 134 -7.68 -6.19 -18.69
N ILE A 135 -8.07 -5.48 -17.62
CA ILE A 135 -7.48 -4.17 -17.28
C ILE A 135 -6.00 -4.34 -16.94
N GLY A 136 -5.66 -5.36 -16.14
CA GLY A 136 -4.29 -5.78 -15.86
C GLY A 136 -3.40 -4.71 -15.21
N LEU A 137 -3.00 -4.88 -13.95
CA LEU A 137 -2.15 -3.91 -13.23
C LEU A 137 -0.74 -3.73 -13.84
N ALA A 138 -0.33 -4.59 -14.77
CA ALA A 138 0.93 -4.45 -15.49
C ALA A 138 0.94 -3.27 -16.48
N LEU A 139 -0.20 -2.94 -17.09
CA LEU A 139 -0.27 -1.87 -18.08
C LEU A 139 -0.05 -0.48 -17.45
N PRO A 140 -0.78 -0.07 -16.38
CA PRO A 140 -0.52 1.20 -15.71
C PRO A 140 0.93 1.37 -15.26
N THR A 141 1.53 0.29 -14.76
CA THR A 141 2.95 0.24 -14.41
C THR A 141 3.86 0.61 -15.59
N GLN A 142 3.67 -0.03 -16.75
CA GLN A 142 4.46 0.25 -17.95
C GLN A 142 4.27 1.68 -18.46
N LEU A 143 3.03 2.19 -18.42
CA LEU A 143 2.72 3.57 -18.81
C LEU A 143 3.43 4.58 -17.89
N ARG A 144 3.41 4.37 -16.57
CA ARG A 144 4.14 5.21 -15.59
C ARG A 144 5.65 5.16 -15.82
N SER A 145 6.21 3.98 -16.10
CA SER A 145 7.64 3.81 -16.43
C SER A 145 8.03 4.61 -17.66
N LEU A 146 7.25 4.50 -18.74
CA LEU A 146 7.48 5.23 -19.98
C LEU A 146 7.32 6.74 -19.78
N ALA A 147 6.29 7.15 -19.05
CA ALA A 147 6.04 8.55 -18.67
C ALA A 147 7.26 9.15 -17.96
N ALA A 148 7.76 8.48 -16.91
CA ALA A 148 8.91 8.95 -16.15
C ALA A 148 10.16 9.08 -17.04
N LEU A 149 10.42 8.06 -17.87
CA LEU A 149 11.58 8.05 -18.76
C LEU A 149 11.53 9.16 -19.80
N LEU A 150 10.38 9.35 -20.47
CA LEU A 150 10.17 10.41 -21.46
C LEU A 150 10.28 11.78 -20.83
N GLY A 151 9.59 12.00 -19.71
CA GLY A 151 9.56 13.29 -19.03
C GLY A 151 10.94 13.69 -18.51
N SER A 152 11.63 12.81 -17.79
CA SER A 152 12.99 13.07 -17.29
C SER A 152 14.00 13.31 -18.42
N SER A 153 13.93 12.51 -19.49
CA SER A 153 14.78 12.67 -20.66
C SER A 153 14.56 14.01 -21.36
N THR A 154 13.31 14.43 -21.48
CA THR A 154 12.94 15.69 -22.13
C THR A 154 13.37 16.90 -21.31
N LEU A 155 13.18 16.86 -19.99
CA LEU A 155 13.66 17.89 -19.08
C LEU A 155 15.19 18.04 -19.16
N SER A 156 15.90 16.91 -19.20
CA SER A 156 17.37 16.90 -19.30
C SER A 156 17.88 17.42 -20.64
N ALA A 157 17.22 17.08 -21.75
CA ALA A 157 17.62 17.49 -23.10
C ALA A 157 17.45 19.01 -23.33
N ALA A 158 16.50 19.65 -22.64
CA ALA A 158 16.21 21.09 -22.76
C ALA A 158 16.29 21.81 -21.40
N SER A 159 17.30 21.47 -20.59
CA SER A 159 17.43 21.93 -19.20
C SER A 159 17.40 23.46 -19.06
N ALA A 160 18.06 24.19 -19.96
CA ALA A 160 18.08 25.65 -19.95
C ALA A 160 16.68 26.27 -20.18
N ASP A 161 15.91 25.72 -21.12
CA ASP A 161 14.53 26.18 -21.39
C ASP A 161 13.62 25.89 -20.20
N TYR A 162 13.66 24.67 -19.66
CA TYR A 162 12.79 24.29 -18.54
C TYR A 162 13.19 24.96 -17.22
N THR A 163 14.46 25.32 -17.04
CA THR A 163 14.89 26.18 -15.92
C THR A 163 14.28 27.58 -16.07
N ALA A 164 14.31 28.17 -17.27
CA ALA A 164 13.71 29.48 -17.51
C ALA A 164 12.18 29.50 -17.36
N ARG A 165 11.52 28.36 -17.60
CA ARG A 165 10.06 28.18 -17.47
C ARG A 165 9.64 27.66 -16.10
N SER A 166 10.59 27.40 -15.20
CA SER A 166 10.33 26.84 -13.88
C SER A 166 9.51 27.80 -13.02
N ALA A 167 8.52 27.27 -12.32
CA ALA A 167 7.89 27.94 -11.20
C ALA A 167 8.88 28.07 -10.02
N ALA A 168 8.56 28.97 -9.09
CA ALA A 168 9.29 29.07 -7.82
C ALA A 168 9.05 27.83 -6.95
N TYR A 169 10.09 27.37 -6.24
CA TYR A 169 9.97 26.24 -5.31
C TYR A 169 9.02 26.61 -4.15
N PRO A 170 8.00 25.79 -3.87
CA PRO A 170 6.94 26.20 -2.95
C PRO A 170 7.23 25.73 -1.52
N VAL A 171 8.11 26.47 -0.85
CA VAL A 171 8.63 26.23 0.50
C VAL A 171 7.52 25.96 1.52
N ASP A 172 7.66 24.94 2.36
CA ASP A 172 6.75 24.45 3.40
C ASP A 172 5.37 23.98 2.91
N THR A 173 5.18 23.85 1.60
CA THR A 173 3.86 23.52 1.06
C THR A 173 3.70 22.08 0.59
N LEU A 174 4.77 21.39 0.15
CA LEU A 174 4.62 20.07 -0.47
C LEU A 174 4.07 19.02 0.52
N ILE A 175 4.43 19.10 1.81
CA ILE A 175 3.87 18.20 2.84
C ILE A 175 2.35 18.33 3.02
N ARG A 176 1.76 19.44 2.56
CA ARG A 176 0.29 19.69 2.59
C ARG A 176 -0.36 19.46 1.23
N ASP A 177 0.43 19.19 0.20
CA ASP A 177 -0.04 18.91 -1.16
C ASP A 177 -0.37 17.42 -1.28
N ARG A 178 -1.66 17.10 -1.36
CA ARG A 178 -2.14 15.72 -1.46
C ARG A 178 -1.53 14.97 -2.65
N ALA A 179 -1.42 15.60 -3.81
CA ALA A 179 -0.87 14.93 -4.98
C ALA A 179 0.62 14.59 -4.77
N PHE A 180 1.37 15.46 -4.09
CA PHE A 180 2.75 15.20 -3.71
C PHE A 180 2.88 14.08 -2.69
N VAL A 181 2.15 14.12 -1.57
CA VAL A 181 2.33 13.11 -0.50
C VAL A 181 1.89 11.71 -0.94
N PHE A 182 0.83 11.58 -1.75
CA PHE A 182 0.43 10.29 -2.32
C PHE A 182 1.44 9.79 -3.34
N MET A 183 1.99 10.67 -4.18
CA MET A 183 3.07 10.31 -5.10
C MET A 183 4.32 9.86 -4.34
N ALA A 184 4.67 10.54 -3.24
CA ALA A 184 5.80 10.20 -2.40
C ALA A 184 5.62 8.84 -1.72
N ILE A 185 4.44 8.54 -1.21
CA ILE A 185 4.11 7.21 -0.69
C ILE A 185 4.23 6.16 -1.81
N ALA A 186 3.63 6.42 -2.98
CA ALA A 186 3.66 5.48 -4.10
C ALA A 186 5.09 5.19 -4.59
N ALA A 187 5.99 6.17 -4.55
CA ALA A 187 7.39 6.01 -4.94
C ALA A 187 8.08 4.87 -4.16
N GLU A 188 7.86 4.77 -2.84
CA GLU A 188 8.45 3.70 -2.00
C GLU A 188 8.06 2.29 -2.46
N TYR A 189 6.89 2.15 -3.09
CA TYR A 189 6.38 0.87 -3.59
C TYR A 189 6.64 0.66 -5.08
N GLN A 190 6.90 1.73 -5.83
CA GLN A 190 6.97 1.71 -7.29
C GLN A 190 8.38 1.95 -7.82
N SER A 191 9.42 1.83 -6.98
CA SER A 191 10.83 2.04 -7.38
C SER A 191 11.28 1.23 -8.60
N ALA A 192 10.76 0.01 -8.76
CA ALA A 192 11.00 -0.80 -9.95
C ALA A 192 10.47 -0.15 -11.25
N ASN A 193 9.41 0.65 -11.17
CA ASN A 193 8.78 1.31 -12.32
C ASN A 193 9.71 2.37 -12.94
N TYR A 194 10.70 2.86 -12.21
CA TYR A 194 11.63 3.88 -12.69
C TYR A 194 13.09 3.49 -12.53
N ALA A 195 13.38 2.18 -12.55
CA ALA A 195 14.75 1.64 -12.46
C ALA A 195 15.68 2.11 -13.60
N ALA A 196 15.14 2.65 -14.69
CA ALA A 196 15.91 3.25 -15.78
C ALA A 196 16.39 4.69 -15.48
N LEU A 197 15.96 5.28 -14.37
CA LEU A 197 16.30 6.63 -13.92
C LEU A 197 17.10 6.57 -12.62
N THR A 198 17.91 7.60 -12.35
CA THR A 198 18.36 7.83 -10.98
C THR A 198 17.19 8.32 -10.11
N PRO A 199 17.23 8.10 -8.78
CA PRO A 199 16.23 8.65 -7.88
C PRO A 199 16.03 10.17 -8.05
N GLU A 200 17.11 10.93 -8.21
CA GLU A 200 17.08 12.39 -8.40
C GLU A 200 16.36 12.77 -9.71
N GLN A 201 16.63 12.05 -10.80
CA GLN A 201 15.94 12.27 -12.08
C GLN A 201 14.44 12.01 -11.96
N PHE A 202 14.05 10.94 -11.26
CA PHE A 202 12.65 10.65 -10.99
C PHE A 202 12.00 11.78 -10.19
N TRP A 203 12.58 12.18 -9.06
CA TRP A 203 12.04 13.25 -8.22
C TRP A 203 12.00 14.61 -8.92
N GLN A 204 12.97 14.91 -9.77
CA GLN A 204 12.97 16.13 -10.58
C GLN A 204 11.80 16.15 -11.58
N TRP A 205 11.51 15.01 -12.21
CA TRP A 205 10.33 14.89 -13.09
C TRP A 205 9.02 14.99 -12.31
N GLN A 206 8.92 14.37 -11.14
CA GLN A 206 7.73 14.45 -10.28
C GLN A 206 7.45 15.90 -9.85
N LEU A 207 8.49 16.62 -9.45
CA LEU A 207 8.42 18.01 -9.05
C LEU A 207 7.98 18.92 -10.22
N TRP A 208 8.45 18.63 -11.44
CA TRP A 208 7.96 19.30 -12.64
C TRP A 208 6.48 18.97 -12.92
N ARG A 209 6.10 17.69 -12.93
CA ARG A 209 4.73 17.28 -13.26
C ARG A 209 3.70 17.90 -12.32
N LEU A 210 4.01 17.91 -11.02
CA LEU A 210 3.09 18.38 -10.00
C LEU A 210 3.10 19.91 -9.83
N ARG A 211 4.28 20.55 -9.91
CA ARG A 211 4.44 21.96 -9.53
C ARG A 211 5.16 22.83 -10.55
N ARG A 212 5.53 22.27 -11.71
CA ARG A 212 6.28 22.95 -12.77
C ARG A 212 7.62 23.50 -12.28
N VAL A 213 8.24 22.85 -11.29
CA VAL A 213 9.54 23.26 -10.75
C VAL A 213 10.65 22.38 -11.32
N TYR A 214 11.70 23.00 -11.86
CA TYR A 214 12.89 22.36 -12.43
C TYR A 214 14.19 23.05 -11.98
N GLY A 215 15.29 22.29 -11.95
CA GLY A 215 16.62 22.84 -11.66
C GLY A 215 16.90 23.01 -10.16
N VAL A 216 16.11 22.38 -9.30
CA VAL A 216 16.38 22.33 -7.85
C VAL A 216 17.27 21.12 -7.60
N PRO A 217 18.49 21.27 -7.05
CA PRO A 217 19.31 20.13 -6.69
C PRO A 217 18.59 19.19 -5.72
N ILE A 218 18.73 17.89 -5.95
CA ILE A 218 18.06 16.82 -5.19
C ILE A 218 19.12 15.82 -4.73
N THR A 219 18.96 15.30 -3.52
CA THR A 219 19.73 14.16 -3.02
C THR A 219 18.77 13.16 -2.38
N VAL A 220 18.97 11.87 -2.66
CA VAL A 220 18.19 10.80 -2.04
C VAL A 220 19.10 9.93 -1.18
N TYR A 221 18.71 9.77 0.09
CA TYR A 221 19.36 8.88 1.04
C TYR A 221 18.50 7.63 1.24
N ASN A 222 19.12 6.46 1.36
CA ASN A 222 18.41 5.19 1.58
C ASN A 222 18.79 4.57 2.92
N ALA A 223 17.81 4.17 3.72
CA ALA A 223 18.02 3.64 5.07
C ALA A 223 18.89 2.36 5.07
N ARG A 224 18.74 1.48 4.08
CA ARG A 224 19.51 0.22 3.99
C ARG A 224 20.95 0.42 3.56
N ALA A 225 21.26 1.56 2.95
CA ALA A 225 22.63 1.94 2.66
C ALA A 225 23.33 2.61 3.85
N MET A 226 22.57 3.18 4.79
CA MET A 226 23.09 4.02 5.88
C MET A 226 23.07 3.37 7.26
N VAL A 227 22.13 2.45 7.51
CA VAL A 227 21.92 1.80 8.80
C VAL A 227 22.15 0.30 8.63
N ALA A 228 23.14 -0.24 9.33
CA ALA A 228 23.60 -1.63 9.16
C ALA A 228 22.48 -2.65 9.36
N ASP A 229 21.63 -2.45 10.38
CA ASP A 229 20.58 -3.41 10.76
C ASP A 229 19.21 -3.11 10.11
N ALA A 230 19.12 -2.11 9.23
CA ALA A 230 17.84 -1.75 8.60
C ALA A 230 17.24 -2.91 7.79
N ALA A 231 18.07 -3.67 7.07
CA ALA A 231 17.60 -4.83 6.32
C ALA A 231 17.05 -5.94 7.24
N GLU A 232 17.74 -6.23 8.35
CA GLU A 232 17.37 -7.29 9.30
C GLU A 232 16.10 -6.97 10.09
N THR A 233 15.89 -5.69 10.43
CA THR A 233 14.66 -5.22 11.07
C THR A 233 13.46 -5.18 10.12
N GLY A 234 13.70 -5.12 8.80
CA GLY A 234 12.70 -4.96 7.75
C GLY A 234 12.55 -3.51 7.26
N LEU A 235 13.16 -2.54 7.95
CA LEU A 235 13.07 -1.13 7.61
C LEU A 235 13.44 -0.86 6.14
N THR A 236 12.52 -0.20 5.46
CA THR A 236 12.72 0.41 4.15
C THR A 236 12.24 1.84 4.22
N ALA A 237 13.14 2.78 3.93
CA ALA A 237 12.83 4.19 3.91
C ALA A 237 13.86 4.94 3.06
N ASP A 238 13.40 5.99 2.40
CA ASP A 238 14.24 6.97 1.75
C ASP A 238 14.09 8.35 2.43
N ALA A 239 15.08 9.21 2.25
CA ALA A 239 14.97 10.63 2.58
C ALA A 239 15.33 11.45 1.34
N VAL A 240 14.36 12.22 0.85
CA VAL A 240 14.50 13.05 -0.34
C VAL A 240 14.74 14.48 0.09
N VAL A 241 15.88 15.05 -0.28
CA VAL A 241 16.28 16.40 0.12
C VAL A 241 16.29 17.30 -1.10
N PHE A 242 15.47 18.35 -1.06
CA PHE A 242 15.46 19.41 -2.06
C PHE A 242 16.28 20.61 -1.56
N TYR A 243 17.13 21.18 -2.43
CA TYR A 243 17.98 22.33 -2.13
C TYR A 243 17.54 23.57 -2.93
N PRO A 244 16.41 24.21 -2.60
CA PRO A 244 15.97 25.42 -3.28
C PRO A 244 17.02 26.55 -3.13
N PRO A 245 17.44 27.25 -4.20
CA PRO A 245 18.55 28.21 -4.16
C PRO A 245 18.38 29.40 -3.20
N ALA A 246 17.15 29.75 -2.84
CA ALA A 246 16.82 30.93 -2.03
C ALA A 246 16.03 30.59 -0.76
N ALA A 247 16.06 29.34 -0.30
CA ALA A 247 15.35 28.89 0.89
C ALA A 247 16.12 27.76 1.61
N PRO A 248 15.82 27.50 2.90
CA PRO A 248 16.39 26.36 3.61
C PRO A 248 16.06 25.05 2.87
N PRO A 249 16.95 24.04 2.92
CA PRO A 249 16.65 22.73 2.36
C PRO A 249 15.41 22.09 3.02
N GLU A 250 14.70 21.28 2.25
CA GLU A 250 13.58 20.50 2.77
C GLU A 250 13.86 19.01 2.60
N ALA A 251 13.79 18.28 3.70
CA ALA A 251 14.01 16.84 3.76
C ALA A 251 12.69 16.10 4.02
N TYR A 252 12.32 15.20 3.12
CA TYR A 252 11.13 14.38 3.20
C TYR A 252 11.52 12.94 3.48
N PHE A 253 11.32 12.49 4.72
CA PHE A 253 11.56 11.11 5.15
C PHE A 253 10.35 10.27 4.81
N LEU A 254 10.54 9.28 3.93
CA LEU A 254 9.50 8.42 3.39
C LEU A 254 9.66 7.05 4.03
N PHE A 255 8.74 6.68 4.92
CA PHE A 255 8.75 5.36 5.55
C PHE A 255 7.75 4.43 4.86
N ARG A 256 8.26 3.31 4.37
CA ARG A 256 7.44 2.30 3.70
C ARG A 256 6.67 1.47 4.73
N GLY A 257 5.41 1.17 4.41
CA GLY A 257 4.58 0.21 5.15
C GLY A 257 4.71 -1.22 4.65
N THR A 258 4.02 -2.13 5.32
CA THR A 258 4.04 -3.57 5.03
C THR A 258 3.32 -3.88 3.72
N GLU A 259 4.05 -3.93 2.60
CA GLU A 259 3.52 -4.40 1.33
C GLU A 259 4.54 -5.26 0.57
N ASN A 260 4.06 -6.33 -0.03
CA ASN A 260 4.85 -7.17 -0.91
C ASN A 260 5.09 -6.42 -2.23
N VAL A 261 6.32 -5.93 -2.43
CA VAL A 261 6.76 -5.50 -3.76
C VAL A 261 7.85 -6.46 -4.20
N LYS A 262 7.56 -7.19 -5.28
CA LYS A 262 8.58 -7.97 -5.98
C LYS A 262 9.75 -7.06 -6.32
N ARG A 263 10.98 -7.52 -6.03
CA ARG A 263 12.10 -7.14 -6.90
C ARG A 263 11.73 -7.56 -8.32
N ALA A 264 11.80 -6.58 -9.22
CA ALA A 264 11.84 -6.65 -10.68
C ALA A 264 11.36 -7.95 -11.35
N GLU A 265 10.41 -7.79 -12.28
CA GLU A 265 10.01 -8.75 -13.32
C GLU A 265 8.81 -9.67 -12.97
N VAL A 266 7.65 -9.27 -13.52
CA VAL A 266 6.38 -10.03 -13.65
C VAL A 266 5.45 -10.05 -12.43
N PRO A 267 4.18 -9.59 -12.52
CA PRO A 267 3.17 -9.87 -11.49
C PRO A 267 2.89 -11.37 -11.44
N THR A 268 3.09 -12.04 -10.30
CA THR A 268 2.51 -13.38 -10.13
C THR A 268 1.06 -13.18 -9.80
N HIS A 269 0.18 -13.77 -10.61
CA HIS A 269 -1.21 -13.94 -10.22
C HIS A 269 -1.26 -14.72 -8.89
N LEU A 270 -2.18 -14.33 -7.99
CA LEU A 270 -2.41 -15.01 -6.71
C LEU A 270 -2.64 -16.53 -6.90
N THR A 271 -3.18 -16.93 -8.06
CA THR A 271 -3.37 -18.32 -8.48
C THR A 271 -2.07 -19.05 -8.86
N ASP A 272 -1.05 -18.36 -9.39
CA ASP A 272 0.23 -18.97 -9.76
C ASP A 272 1.13 -19.19 -8.54
N THR A 273 1.04 -18.32 -7.54
CA THR A 273 1.69 -18.47 -6.23
C THR A 273 1.20 -19.73 -5.49
N LEU A 274 -0.04 -20.16 -5.74
CA LEU A 274 -0.61 -21.39 -5.19
C LEU A 274 -0.19 -22.64 -5.99
N ALA A 275 0.28 -22.51 -7.24
CA ALA A 275 0.66 -23.60 -8.12
C ALA A 275 2.15 -23.99 -7.99
N HIS A 276 3.05 -23.03 -7.74
CA HIS A 276 4.48 -23.27 -7.53
C HIS A 276 5.05 -22.53 -6.29
N PRO A 277 4.71 -22.99 -5.08
CA PRO A 277 4.99 -22.30 -3.81
C PRO A 277 6.47 -22.33 -3.36
N LEU A 278 7.43 -22.80 -4.18
CA LEU A 278 8.84 -22.89 -3.78
C LEU A 278 9.81 -22.11 -4.70
N ALA A 279 9.39 -21.73 -5.92
CA ALA A 279 10.28 -21.04 -6.86
C ALA A 279 10.12 -19.49 -6.83
N ALA A 280 9.00 -18.98 -6.32
CA ALA A 280 8.71 -17.54 -6.20
C ALA A 280 8.79 -17.01 -4.75
N MET A 281 9.39 -17.79 -3.84
CA MET A 281 9.44 -17.53 -2.41
C MET A 281 10.87 -17.59 -1.91
N ASP A 282 11.58 -16.46 -1.81
CA ASP A 282 12.78 -16.42 -0.93
C ASP A 282 13.30 -15.03 -0.51
N ALA A 283 12.59 -13.93 -0.79
CA ALA A 283 12.96 -12.62 -0.23
C ALA A 283 11.75 -11.75 0.13
N SER A 284 10.76 -11.65 -0.77
CA SER A 284 9.54 -10.84 -0.52
C SER A 284 8.70 -11.35 0.64
N LEU A 285 8.65 -12.67 0.86
CA LEU A 285 7.95 -13.23 2.02
C LEU A 285 8.74 -13.06 3.31
N ILE A 286 10.07 -13.04 3.26
CA ILE A 286 10.91 -12.78 4.43
C ILE A 286 10.76 -11.32 4.84
N GLU A 287 10.77 -10.41 3.88
CA GLU A 287 10.57 -8.97 4.09
C GLU A 287 9.16 -8.69 4.63
N GLY A 288 8.11 -9.21 3.98
CA GLY A 288 6.75 -9.13 4.49
C GLY A 288 6.59 -9.81 5.86
N TYR A 289 7.29 -10.91 6.11
CA TYR A 289 7.30 -11.57 7.42
C TYR A 289 7.96 -10.72 8.50
N ARG A 290 9.11 -10.08 8.22
CA ARG A 290 9.80 -9.17 9.16
C ARG A 290 8.88 -8.02 9.57
N ASP A 291 8.20 -7.43 8.60
CA ASP A 291 7.23 -6.36 8.82
C ASP A 291 5.99 -6.85 9.61
N TRP A 292 5.41 -8.00 9.25
CA TRP A 292 4.29 -8.58 9.97
C TRP A 292 4.64 -9.00 11.40
N ARG A 293 5.85 -9.52 11.60
CA ARG A 293 6.40 -9.81 12.92
C ARG A 293 6.47 -8.54 13.75
N TYR A 294 6.97 -7.45 13.18
CA TYR A 294 7.01 -6.16 13.85
C TYR A 294 5.60 -5.65 14.16
N ASN A 295 4.66 -5.67 13.20
CA ASN A 295 3.26 -5.29 13.43
C ASN A 295 2.64 -6.09 14.60
N VAL A 296 2.87 -7.40 14.70
CA VAL A 296 2.31 -8.20 15.79
C VAL A 296 3.05 -7.98 17.11
N GLN A 297 4.38 -7.92 17.13
CA GLN A 297 5.11 -7.78 18.39
C GLN A 297 5.01 -6.34 18.93
N ALA A 298 5.36 -5.36 18.10
CA ALA A 298 5.37 -3.96 18.50
C ALA A 298 3.97 -3.35 18.53
N VAL A 299 3.25 -3.36 17.41
CA VAL A 299 1.97 -2.62 17.30
C VAL A 299 0.84 -3.33 18.05
N LEU A 300 0.74 -4.66 17.97
CA LEU A 300 -0.33 -5.41 18.62
C LEU A 300 -0.09 -5.64 20.12
N LEU A 301 1.14 -5.99 20.52
CA LEU A 301 1.45 -6.45 21.89
C LEU A 301 2.26 -5.44 22.71
N GLY A 302 2.81 -4.42 22.07
CA GLY A 302 3.71 -3.47 22.73
C GLY A 302 4.96 -4.14 23.29
N GLU A 303 5.43 -5.18 22.62
CA GLU A 303 6.68 -5.85 22.90
C GLU A 303 7.69 -5.37 21.87
N ASP A 304 8.69 -4.60 22.28
CA ASP A 304 9.84 -4.36 21.41
C ASP A 304 10.88 -5.47 21.58
N THR A 305 11.55 -5.82 20.48
CA THR A 305 12.56 -6.88 20.45
C THR A 305 13.89 -6.30 19.99
N GLU A 306 14.96 -7.10 20.00
CA GLU A 306 16.29 -6.69 19.49
C GLU A 306 16.26 -6.21 18.02
N LEU A 307 15.21 -6.55 17.26
CA LEU A 307 15.03 -6.15 15.86
C LEU A 307 13.94 -5.07 15.71
N SER A 308 14.12 -3.93 16.40
CA SER A 308 13.19 -2.80 16.38
C SER A 308 13.30 -1.95 15.11
N GLN A 309 12.21 -1.86 14.34
CA GLN A 309 12.15 -0.92 13.21
C GLN A 309 12.13 0.55 13.66
N ILE A 310 11.60 0.86 14.86
CA ILE A 310 11.64 2.23 15.39
C ILE A 310 13.09 2.65 15.62
N ASP A 311 13.91 1.82 16.25
CA ASP A 311 15.31 2.20 16.53
C ASP A 311 16.13 2.37 15.24
N ALA A 312 15.96 1.47 14.27
CA ALA A 312 16.59 1.63 12.96
C ALA A 312 16.14 2.93 12.27
N ALA A 313 14.85 3.29 12.38
CA ALA A 313 14.31 4.53 11.82
C ALA A 313 14.86 5.78 12.52
N ARG A 314 15.03 5.74 13.86
CA ARG A 314 15.66 6.81 14.64
C ARG A 314 17.12 7.03 14.20
N GLN A 315 17.87 5.94 14.03
CA GLN A 315 19.24 5.99 13.54
C GLN A 315 19.31 6.59 12.13
N PHE A 316 18.43 6.17 11.22
CA PHE A 316 18.37 6.71 9.86
C PHE A 316 18.09 8.22 9.86
N VAL A 317 17.07 8.67 10.58
CA VAL A 317 16.74 10.11 10.70
C VAL A 317 17.93 10.90 11.23
N THR A 318 18.59 10.38 12.27
CA THR A 318 19.76 11.03 12.86
C THR A 318 20.92 11.12 11.87
N ALA A 319 21.24 10.02 11.18
CA ALA A 319 22.35 9.94 10.24
C ALA A 319 22.18 10.82 8.99
N VAL A 320 20.94 10.95 8.50
CA VAL A 320 20.62 11.91 7.43
C VAL A 320 20.76 13.34 7.96
N ARG A 321 20.10 13.67 9.09
CA ARG A 321 20.13 15.04 9.63
C ARG A 321 21.52 15.54 9.97
N SER A 322 22.45 14.67 10.39
CA SER A 322 23.83 15.06 10.66
C SER A 322 24.62 15.49 9.41
N GLN A 323 24.12 15.14 8.21
CA GLN A 323 24.72 15.54 6.92
C GLN A 323 24.08 16.79 6.32
N LEU A 324 22.98 17.29 6.91
CA LEU A 324 22.22 18.39 6.37
C LEU A 324 22.47 19.69 7.15
N PRO A 325 22.29 20.86 6.52
CA PRO A 325 22.33 22.15 7.22
C PRO A 325 21.37 22.20 8.41
N ALA A 326 21.74 22.89 9.49
CA ALA A 326 20.98 22.93 10.73
C ALA A 326 19.58 23.56 10.59
N ASP A 327 19.37 24.42 9.58
CA ASP A 327 18.10 25.06 9.26
C ASP A 327 17.20 24.24 8.33
N THR A 328 17.64 23.03 7.93
CA THR A 328 16.86 22.10 7.10
C THR A 328 15.52 21.78 7.75
N ARG A 329 14.45 21.85 6.95
CA ARG A 329 13.08 21.55 7.39
C ARG A 329 12.78 20.09 7.09
N ALA A 330 12.64 19.28 8.14
CA ALA A 330 12.38 17.85 8.03
C ALA A 330 10.88 17.53 8.15
N TYR A 331 10.40 16.65 7.28
CA TYR A 331 9.01 16.19 7.22
C TYR A 331 8.96 14.66 7.18
N GLY A 332 7.98 14.06 7.87
CA GLY A 332 7.76 12.62 7.86
C GLY A 332 6.54 12.24 7.01
N ILE A 333 6.69 11.30 6.08
CA ILE A 333 5.61 10.73 5.27
C ILE A 333 5.62 9.22 5.47
N GLY A 334 4.45 8.63 5.72
CA GLY A 334 4.38 7.17 5.92
C GLY A 334 3.03 6.57 5.60
N HIS A 335 3.03 5.32 5.17
CA HIS A 335 1.82 4.55 4.92
C HIS A 335 1.81 3.29 5.78
N SER A 336 0.65 2.87 6.33
CA SER A 336 0.53 1.64 7.12
C SER A 336 1.55 1.57 8.26
N LEU A 337 2.45 0.58 8.29
CA LEU A 337 3.57 0.48 9.22
C LEU A 337 4.52 1.69 9.16
N GLY A 338 4.79 2.26 7.98
CA GLY A 338 5.57 3.49 7.86
C GLY A 338 4.89 4.69 8.51
N GLY A 339 3.55 4.72 8.47
CA GLY A 339 2.76 5.71 9.22
C GLY A 339 2.85 5.52 10.74
N HIS A 340 2.94 4.29 11.22
CA HIS A 340 3.27 4.01 12.62
C HIS A 340 4.66 4.57 12.98
N LEU A 341 5.68 4.36 12.14
CA LEU A 341 7.03 4.88 12.40
C LEU A 341 7.05 6.41 12.49
N VAL A 342 6.43 7.12 11.54
CA VAL A 342 6.34 8.60 11.58
C VAL A 342 5.71 9.09 12.88
N GLN A 343 4.58 8.50 13.29
CA GLN A 343 3.88 8.86 14.52
C GLN A 343 4.73 8.57 15.77
N SER A 344 5.33 7.37 15.85
CA SER A 344 6.17 6.95 16.98
C SER A 344 7.39 7.86 17.13
N LEU A 345 8.12 8.12 16.04
CA LEU A 345 9.27 9.03 16.03
C LEU A 345 8.87 10.45 16.44
N GLN A 346 7.74 10.96 15.95
CA GLN A 346 7.26 12.27 16.34
C GLN A 346 6.89 12.33 17.82
N LEU A 347 6.31 11.26 18.37
CA LEU A 347 5.99 11.21 19.78
C LEU A 347 7.25 11.13 20.66
N ILE A 348 8.27 10.38 20.23
CA ILE A 348 9.51 10.15 21.00
C ILE A 348 10.46 11.36 20.91
N ASP A 349 10.95 11.67 19.71
CA ASP A 349 12.07 12.59 19.49
C ASP A 349 11.64 13.93 18.87
N ARG A 350 10.39 14.03 18.37
CA ARG A 350 9.88 15.18 17.60
C ARG A 350 10.84 15.63 16.47
N PRO A 351 11.34 14.71 15.61
CA PRO A 351 12.35 15.08 14.62
C PRO A 351 11.76 15.85 13.43
N PHE A 352 10.44 15.85 13.25
CA PHE A 352 9.77 16.46 12.11
C PHE A 352 9.06 17.75 12.49
N ARG A 353 9.11 18.71 11.57
CA ARG A 353 8.32 19.95 11.61
C ARG A 353 6.83 19.67 11.41
N ALA A 354 6.52 18.72 10.54
CA ALA A 354 5.18 18.18 10.33
C ALA A 354 5.28 16.78 9.72
N GLY A 355 4.20 16.01 9.78
CA GLY A 355 4.13 14.73 9.09
C GLY A 355 2.75 14.41 8.53
N TYR A 356 2.74 13.54 7.52
CA TYR A 356 1.55 13.03 6.87
C TYR A 356 1.57 11.51 6.89
N THR A 357 0.48 10.89 7.31
CA THR A 357 0.36 9.44 7.28
C THR A 357 -0.94 8.97 6.64
N LEU A 358 -0.86 7.89 5.88
CA LEU A 358 -2.00 7.27 5.19
C LEU A 358 -2.27 5.87 5.74
N ASN A 359 -3.55 5.57 6.02
CA ASN A 359 -4.00 4.32 6.63
C ASN A 359 -3.03 3.80 7.72
N PRO A 360 -2.58 4.67 8.66
CA PRO A 360 -1.46 4.30 9.51
C PRO A 360 -1.86 3.24 10.52
N ALA A 361 -0.96 2.29 10.76
CA ALA A 361 -1.01 1.47 11.96
C ALA A 361 -0.89 2.37 13.21
N PRO A 362 -1.60 2.06 14.32
CA PRO A 362 -1.56 2.88 15.52
C PRO A 362 -0.20 2.85 16.21
N VAL A 363 0.04 3.82 17.08
CA VAL A 363 1.14 3.79 18.04
C VAL A 363 0.73 3.01 19.28
N GLN A 364 1.59 2.12 19.75
CA GLN A 364 1.37 1.32 20.95
C GLN A 364 2.08 1.96 22.16
N LEU A 365 1.31 2.51 23.10
CA LEU A 365 1.84 3.27 24.24
C LEU A 365 2.79 2.46 25.13
N LYS A 366 2.57 1.14 25.26
CA LYS A 366 3.49 0.28 26.02
C LYS A 366 4.88 0.26 25.40
N GLN A 367 4.98 0.22 24.08
CA GLN A 367 6.26 0.28 23.36
C GLN A 367 6.92 1.65 23.54
N ILE A 368 6.16 2.74 23.39
CA ILE A 368 6.71 4.09 23.57
C ILE A 368 7.24 4.30 25.00
N HIS A 369 6.55 3.80 26.02
CA HIS A 369 7.02 3.87 27.40
C HIS A 369 8.34 3.09 27.59
N GLN A 370 8.50 1.93 26.95
CA GLN A 370 9.75 1.17 27.02
C GLN A 370 10.93 1.92 26.36
N ILE A 371 10.70 2.55 25.21
CA ILE A 371 11.73 3.26 24.45
C ILE A 371 12.06 4.63 25.08
N ALA A 372 11.05 5.33 25.57
CA ALA A 372 11.16 6.71 26.06
C ALA A 372 10.35 6.91 27.35
N PRO A 373 10.79 6.31 28.47
CA PRO A 373 10.05 6.35 29.73
C PRO A 373 9.86 7.77 30.27
N ASP A 374 10.83 8.65 30.04
CA ASP A 374 10.80 10.04 30.51
C ASP A 374 9.98 10.96 29.59
N ARG A 375 9.39 10.44 28.50
CA ARG A 375 8.57 11.24 27.57
C ARG A 375 7.38 11.88 28.27
N PHE A 376 6.82 11.20 29.25
CA PHE A 376 5.74 11.69 30.11
C PHE A 376 6.07 11.40 31.57
N SER A 377 5.46 12.16 32.48
CA SER A 377 5.59 11.85 33.91
C SER A 377 4.89 10.50 34.22
N PRO A 378 5.32 9.78 35.29
CA PRO A 378 4.70 8.51 35.67
C PRO A 378 3.17 8.60 35.85
N ALA A 379 2.66 9.74 36.35
CA ALA A 379 1.24 9.98 36.51
C ALA A 379 0.50 10.07 35.16
N VAL A 380 1.10 10.74 34.18
CA VAL A 380 0.54 10.84 32.82
C VAL A 380 0.58 9.47 32.14
N TRP A 381 1.65 8.69 32.31
CA TRP A 381 1.71 7.33 31.79
C TRP A 381 0.60 6.43 32.36
N ALA A 382 0.42 6.45 33.67
CA ALA A 382 -0.64 5.69 34.33
C ALA A 382 -2.03 6.10 33.83
N ALA A 383 -2.28 7.41 33.68
CA ALA A 383 -3.53 7.94 33.15
C ALA A 383 -3.77 7.49 31.69
N LEU A 384 -2.75 7.57 30.84
CA LEU A 384 -2.85 7.18 29.43
C LEU A 384 -3.14 5.67 29.28
N GLN A 385 -2.44 4.84 30.03
CA GLN A 385 -2.66 3.39 30.01
C GLN A 385 -4.06 3.03 30.50
N ALA A 386 -4.55 3.67 31.56
CA ALA A 386 -5.92 3.47 32.06
C ALA A 386 -6.99 3.91 31.04
N ALA A 387 -6.79 5.07 30.40
CA ALA A 387 -7.73 5.63 29.43
C ALA A 387 -7.82 4.83 28.12
N THR A 388 -6.82 4.00 27.81
CA THR A 388 -6.69 3.27 26.53
C THR A 388 -6.77 1.76 26.69
N THR A 389 -7.29 1.25 27.81
CA THR A 389 -7.47 -0.20 28.07
C THR A 389 -8.33 -0.94 27.03
N ARG A 390 -9.16 -0.22 26.27
CA ARG A 390 -9.98 -0.76 25.15
C ARG A 390 -9.66 -0.08 23.81
N GLY A 391 -8.45 0.48 23.70
CA GLY A 391 -8.03 1.28 22.57
C GLY A 391 -8.67 2.66 22.52
N ILE A 392 -8.11 3.52 21.66
CA ILE A 392 -8.53 4.91 21.55
C ILE A 392 -9.93 5.09 20.97
N ALA A 393 -10.43 4.13 20.18
CA ALA A 393 -11.79 4.19 19.65
C ALA A 393 -12.86 4.11 20.76
N ASN A 394 -12.52 3.51 21.91
CA ASN A 394 -13.42 3.29 23.05
C ASN A 394 -13.04 4.08 24.31
N THR A 395 -12.19 5.09 24.15
CA THR A 395 -11.71 5.93 25.24
C THR A 395 -12.78 6.92 25.69
N THR A 396 -12.80 7.25 26.99
CA THR A 396 -13.71 8.24 27.56
C THR A 396 -13.01 9.52 27.99
N ASP A 397 -11.66 9.53 28.05
CA ASP A 397 -10.87 10.69 28.46
C ASP A 397 -10.29 11.42 27.23
N GLN A 398 -11.16 12.07 26.48
CA GLN A 398 -10.77 12.84 25.29
C GLN A 398 -9.84 14.00 25.61
N ARG A 399 -9.95 14.59 26.81
CA ARG A 399 -9.12 15.73 27.21
C ARG A 399 -7.67 15.31 27.42
N LEU A 400 -7.44 14.21 28.14
CA LEU A 400 -6.11 13.66 28.34
C LEU A 400 -5.44 13.38 26.99
N LEU A 401 -6.14 12.72 26.07
CA LEU A 401 -5.60 12.37 24.76
C LEU A 401 -5.28 13.60 23.92
N ALA A 402 -6.20 14.58 23.88
CA ALA A 402 -6.01 15.86 23.19
C ALA A 402 -4.78 16.65 23.69
N GLN A 403 -4.41 16.51 24.96
CA GLN A 403 -3.28 17.23 25.57
C GLN A 403 -1.95 16.48 25.48
N THR A 404 -1.95 15.21 25.08
CA THR A 404 -0.77 14.34 25.19
C THR A 404 -0.34 13.78 23.83
N VAL A 405 -1.21 13.01 23.19
CA VAL A 405 -0.90 12.25 21.98
C VAL A 405 -1.62 12.79 20.75
N GLN A 406 -2.79 13.42 20.92
CA GLN A 406 -3.53 14.09 19.85
C GLN A 406 -3.30 15.61 19.82
N ASP A 407 -2.27 16.08 20.54
CA ASP A 407 -1.92 17.49 20.60
C ASP A 407 -1.59 18.04 19.20
N PRO A 408 -2.30 19.09 18.71
CA PRO A 408 -2.00 19.73 17.43
C PRO A 408 -0.54 20.19 17.30
N ALA A 409 0.16 20.48 18.41
CA ALA A 409 1.57 20.84 18.41
C ALA A 409 2.50 19.70 17.97
N LEU A 410 2.03 18.45 17.93
CA LEU A 410 2.76 17.33 17.35
C LEU A 410 2.80 17.39 15.82
N ALA A 411 1.92 18.18 15.20
CA ALA A 411 1.91 18.49 13.77
C ALA A 411 1.87 17.27 12.82
N ILE A 412 1.23 16.17 13.23
CA ILE A 412 0.96 15.01 12.38
C ILE A 412 -0.48 15.03 11.89
N THR A 413 -0.65 14.86 10.58
CA THR A 413 -1.94 14.65 9.92
C THR A 413 -2.03 13.18 9.52
N ASN A 414 -2.99 12.46 10.06
CA ASN A 414 -3.27 11.08 9.71
C ASN A 414 -4.55 11.05 8.87
N GLU A 415 -4.54 10.37 7.74
CA GLU A 415 -5.73 10.09 6.94
C GLU A 415 -5.96 8.58 6.86
N GLY A 416 -7.21 8.13 6.98
CA GLY A 416 -7.52 6.71 6.84
C GLY A 416 -8.96 6.43 6.42
N PHE A 417 -9.16 5.33 5.69
CA PHE A 417 -10.49 4.90 5.28
C PHE A 417 -11.26 4.34 6.49
N ALA A 418 -12.54 4.70 6.63
CA ALA A 418 -13.34 4.38 7.81
C ALA A 418 -13.38 2.89 8.16
N GLN A 419 -13.38 2.05 7.12
CA GLN A 419 -13.41 0.60 7.20
C GLN A 419 -12.05 -0.01 6.79
N ASP A 420 -10.96 0.73 6.91
CA ASP A 420 -9.62 0.18 6.71
C ASP A 420 -9.31 -0.92 7.74
N ILE A 421 -8.57 -1.95 7.34
CA ILE A 421 -8.26 -3.08 8.22
C ILE A 421 -7.47 -2.68 9.46
N THR A 422 -6.61 -1.66 9.38
CA THR A 422 -5.82 -1.18 10.53
C THR A 422 -6.69 -0.50 11.60
N ARG A 423 -7.91 -0.07 11.25
CA ARG A 423 -8.90 0.46 12.20
C ARG A 423 -9.23 -0.53 13.32
N LEU A 424 -9.10 -1.83 13.05
CA LEU A 424 -9.25 -2.86 14.08
C LEU A 424 -8.23 -2.68 15.21
N PHE A 425 -6.99 -2.31 14.91
CA PHE A 425 -5.95 -2.14 15.92
C PHE A 425 -6.21 -0.97 16.86
N TYR A 426 -6.93 0.07 16.43
CA TYR A 426 -7.32 1.19 17.29
C TYR A 426 -8.36 0.82 18.36
N ASN A 427 -8.96 -0.37 18.26
CA ASN A 427 -9.84 -0.94 19.27
C ASN A 427 -9.10 -1.82 20.29
N LEU A 428 -7.78 -1.94 20.17
CA LEU A 428 -6.96 -2.76 21.06
C LEU A 428 -6.27 -1.93 22.12
N ALA A 429 -6.02 -2.54 23.28
CA ALA A 429 -5.46 -1.88 24.44
C ALA A 429 -4.13 -1.16 24.14
N GLY A 430 -3.98 0.07 24.64
CA GLY A 430 -2.76 0.86 24.51
C GLY A 430 -2.50 1.47 23.13
N ASN A 431 -3.35 1.20 22.13
CA ASN A 431 -3.20 1.76 20.80
C ASN A 431 -3.84 3.15 20.66
N VAL A 432 -3.05 4.08 20.11
CA VAL A 432 -3.42 5.49 19.88
C VAL A 432 -3.00 5.94 18.48
N TYR A 433 -3.50 7.09 18.02
CA TYR A 433 -2.86 7.85 16.95
C TYR A 433 -2.18 9.09 17.53
N VAL A 434 -1.18 9.60 16.82
CA VAL A 434 -0.43 10.80 17.19
C VAL A 434 -0.82 11.97 16.28
N GLY A 435 -1.25 13.09 16.86
CA GLY A 435 -1.74 14.26 16.12
C GLY A 435 -3.21 14.17 15.72
N THR A 436 -3.57 14.71 14.56
CA THR A 436 -4.96 14.79 14.06
C THR A 436 -5.28 13.62 13.16
N TYR A 437 -6.47 13.03 13.27
CA TYR A 437 -6.92 11.92 12.42
C TYR A 437 -8.16 12.29 11.61
N HIS A 438 -8.08 12.14 10.30
CA HIS A 438 -9.16 12.36 9.35
C HIS A 438 -9.62 11.03 8.77
N THR A 439 -10.93 10.77 8.86
CA THR A 439 -11.51 9.53 8.36
C THR A 439 -12.26 9.79 7.04
N ALA A 440 -11.84 9.12 5.96
CA ALA A 440 -12.57 9.13 4.70
C ALA A 440 -13.71 8.10 4.72
N GLN A 441 -14.85 8.44 4.12
CA GLN A 441 -16.01 7.57 3.98
C GLN A 441 -16.45 7.53 2.52
N ARG A 442 -16.96 6.38 2.07
CA ARG A 442 -17.55 6.23 0.74
C ARG A 442 -18.98 5.68 0.88
N PRO A 443 -19.99 6.54 1.12
CA PRO A 443 -21.35 6.10 1.48
C PRO A 443 -22.02 5.17 0.46
N GLY A 444 -21.61 5.24 -0.82
CA GLY A 444 -22.12 4.37 -1.89
C GLY A 444 -21.43 3.00 -1.98
N LEU A 445 -20.41 2.73 -1.16
CA LEU A 445 -19.73 1.44 -1.09
C LEU A 445 -20.31 0.63 0.07
N GLN A 446 -20.96 -0.49 -0.26
CA GLN A 446 -21.37 -1.46 0.74
C GLN A 446 -20.23 -2.46 0.95
N TYR A 447 -19.34 -2.16 1.88
CA TYR A 447 -18.25 -3.03 2.26
C TYR A 447 -18.56 -3.59 3.67
N PRO A 448 -18.75 -4.91 3.84
CA PRO A 448 -19.22 -5.49 5.10
C PRO A 448 -18.14 -5.55 6.19
N PHE A 449 -16.99 -4.90 6.02
CA PHE A 449 -15.96 -4.93 7.04
C PHE A 449 -16.37 -4.15 8.28
N ILE A 450 -16.22 -4.80 9.42
CA ILE A 450 -16.61 -4.31 10.74
C ILE A 450 -15.33 -4.00 11.51
N THR A 451 -15.12 -2.73 11.84
CA THR A 451 -13.96 -2.29 12.60
C THR A 451 -14.17 -2.42 14.11
N GLN A 452 -15.42 -2.34 14.57
CA GLN A 452 -15.80 -2.44 15.98
C GLN A 452 -15.86 -3.91 16.44
N VAL A 453 -14.69 -4.51 16.61
CA VAL A 453 -14.58 -5.93 16.99
C VAL A 453 -15.19 -6.25 18.37
N THR A 454 -15.32 -5.26 19.25
CA THR A 454 -15.88 -5.44 20.60
C THR A 454 -17.37 -5.78 20.62
N ASP A 455 -18.08 -5.54 19.52
CA ASP A 455 -19.49 -5.93 19.37
C ASP A 455 -19.65 -7.45 19.27
N TYR A 456 -18.55 -8.15 18.99
CA TYR A 456 -18.50 -9.60 18.81
C TYR A 456 -17.63 -10.29 19.85
N LEU A 457 -16.51 -9.69 20.25
CA LEU A 457 -15.54 -10.28 21.17
C LEU A 457 -15.40 -9.45 22.45
N SER A 458 -15.43 -10.11 23.60
CA SER A 458 -15.13 -9.47 24.89
C SER A 458 -13.66 -9.03 24.99
N PRO A 459 -13.31 -8.10 25.89
CA PRO A 459 -11.92 -7.68 26.09
C PRO A 459 -10.95 -8.85 26.39
N ALA A 460 -11.41 -9.86 27.14
CA ALA A 460 -10.61 -11.05 27.45
C ALA A 460 -10.39 -11.93 26.19
N GLU A 461 -11.39 -12.03 25.33
CA GLU A 461 -11.31 -12.76 24.05
C GLU A 461 -10.41 -12.05 23.05
N LEU A 462 -10.44 -10.70 23.02
CA LEU A 462 -9.53 -9.89 22.23
C LEU A 462 -8.09 -10.07 22.70
N GLN A 463 -7.84 -9.97 24.00
CA GLN A 463 -6.51 -10.23 24.57
C GLN A 463 -6.00 -11.63 24.20
N PHE A 464 -6.88 -12.64 24.28
CA PHE A 464 -6.56 -14.00 23.89
C PHE A 464 -6.18 -14.11 22.39
N ALA A 465 -6.96 -13.49 21.50
CA ALA A 465 -6.68 -13.47 20.07
C ALA A 465 -5.33 -12.81 19.77
N THR A 466 -5.04 -11.67 20.43
CA THR A 466 -3.76 -10.96 20.28
C THR A 466 -2.58 -11.80 20.78
N ALA A 467 -2.70 -12.46 21.94
CA ALA A 467 -1.63 -13.29 22.50
C ALA A 467 -1.34 -14.52 21.61
N THR A 468 -2.39 -15.13 21.04
CA THR A 468 -2.25 -16.28 20.13
C THR A 468 -1.51 -15.90 18.85
N LEU A 469 -1.79 -14.71 18.29
CA LEU A 469 -1.02 -14.17 17.18
C LEU A 469 0.43 -13.89 17.58
N GLY A 470 0.66 -13.35 18.78
CA GLY A 470 2.02 -13.15 19.34
C GLY A 470 2.84 -14.43 19.44
N ASP A 471 2.27 -15.45 20.07
CA ASP A 471 2.90 -16.74 20.25
C ASP A 471 3.21 -17.42 18.93
N PHE A 472 2.37 -17.22 17.91
CA PHE A 472 2.64 -17.69 16.56
C PHE A 472 3.93 -17.07 16.00
N PHE A 473 4.04 -15.74 15.98
CA PHE A 473 5.24 -15.06 15.45
C PHE A 473 6.50 -15.36 16.26
N LYS A 474 6.37 -15.57 17.58
CA LYS A 474 7.48 -16.04 18.43
C LYS A 474 7.96 -17.44 18.01
N LYS A 475 7.02 -18.37 17.78
CA LYS A 475 7.32 -19.76 17.37
C LYS A 475 7.90 -19.85 15.96
N THR A 476 7.40 -19.06 15.01
CA THR A 476 7.93 -19.05 13.64
C THR A 476 9.26 -18.31 13.52
N ALA A 477 9.56 -17.35 14.39
CA ALA A 477 10.87 -16.69 14.43
C ALA A 477 12.00 -17.63 14.84
N SER A 478 11.71 -18.62 15.70
CA SER A 478 12.68 -19.63 16.15
C SER A 478 12.92 -20.78 15.16
N ASP A 479 12.10 -20.91 14.12
CA ASP A 479 12.16 -22.04 13.19
C ASP A 479 12.31 -21.55 11.74
N GLN A 480 13.53 -21.13 11.39
CA GLN A 480 13.92 -20.77 10.02
C GLN A 480 14.05 -22.00 9.10
N THR A 481 13.84 -23.21 9.62
CA THR A 481 14.06 -24.47 8.89
C THR A 481 12.78 -25.14 8.40
N THR A 482 11.60 -24.73 8.87
CA THR A 482 10.31 -25.25 8.40
C THR A 482 9.75 -24.49 7.21
N SER A 483 9.23 -25.24 6.23
CA SER A 483 8.56 -24.66 5.06
C SER A 483 7.34 -23.82 5.46
N LEU A 484 7.02 -22.76 4.69
CA LEU A 484 5.82 -21.94 4.90
C LEU A 484 4.54 -22.78 4.99
N SER A 485 4.44 -23.84 4.19
CA SER A 485 3.30 -24.79 4.23
C SER A 485 3.13 -25.44 5.61
N TRP A 486 4.23 -25.69 6.32
CA TRP A 486 4.22 -26.19 7.69
C TRP A 486 3.81 -25.11 8.68
N GLN A 487 4.29 -23.88 8.50
CA GLN A 487 3.89 -22.73 9.32
C GLN A 487 2.38 -22.44 9.20
N ILE A 488 1.82 -22.51 7.98
CA ILE A 488 0.37 -22.36 7.73
C ILE A 488 -0.43 -23.49 8.41
N VAL A 489 0.02 -24.74 8.31
CA VAL A 489 -0.64 -25.87 9.00
C VAL A 489 -0.59 -25.68 10.51
N ASN A 490 0.53 -25.23 11.06
CA ASN A 490 0.67 -24.96 12.49
C ASN A 490 -0.21 -23.80 12.93
N TYR A 491 -0.32 -22.72 12.14
CA TYR A 491 -1.27 -21.64 12.38
C TYR A 491 -2.70 -22.19 12.44
N MET A 492 -3.14 -22.90 11.41
CA MET A 492 -4.49 -23.47 11.34
C MET A 492 -4.75 -24.49 12.45
N ARG A 493 -3.68 -25.10 12.99
CA ARG A 493 -3.77 -25.96 14.17
C ARG A 493 -3.92 -25.16 15.46
N ALA A 494 -3.11 -24.15 15.67
CA ALA A 494 -3.20 -23.28 16.83
C ALA A 494 -4.45 -22.37 16.80
N TRP A 495 -5.06 -22.17 15.63
CA TRP A 495 -6.20 -21.28 15.48
C TRP A 495 -7.40 -21.79 16.30
N GLY A 496 -7.79 -20.98 17.29
CA GLY A 496 -8.86 -21.30 18.25
C GLY A 496 -8.40 -22.13 19.45
N GLU A 497 -7.14 -22.54 19.53
CA GLU A 497 -6.58 -23.18 20.73
C GLU A 497 -6.45 -22.14 21.83
N THR A 498 -7.23 -22.29 22.90
CA THR A 498 -7.29 -21.36 24.03
C THR A 498 -6.71 -21.99 25.30
N PRO A 499 -5.43 -22.38 25.33
CA PRO A 499 -4.89 -23.19 26.43
C PRO A 499 -4.96 -22.52 27.81
N HIS A 500 -5.15 -21.19 27.84
CA HIS A 500 -5.29 -20.39 29.06
C HIS A 500 -6.76 -20.12 29.47
N LEU A 501 -7.74 -20.58 28.69
CA LEU A 501 -9.16 -20.46 29.02
C LEU A 501 -9.75 -21.82 29.45
N PRO A 502 -10.68 -21.83 30.41
CA PRO A 502 -11.52 -23.00 30.65
C PRO A 502 -12.27 -23.42 29.37
N PRO A 503 -12.50 -24.73 29.14
CA PRO A 503 -13.11 -25.24 27.90
C PRO A 503 -14.43 -24.55 27.49
N SER A 504 -15.28 -24.21 28.48
CA SER A 504 -16.56 -23.51 28.24
C SER A 504 -16.38 -22.11 27.64
N LYS A 505 -15.32 -21.39 28.02
CA LYS A 505 -14.98 -20.08 27.45
C LYS A 505 -14.35 -20.23 26.06
N GLY A 506 -13.56 -21.28 25.85
CA GLY A 506 -12.96 -21.59 24.55
C GLY A 506 -13.98 -21.89 23.46
N THR A 507 -15.03 -22.66 23.76
CA THR A 507 -16.13 -22.92 22.80
C THR A 507 -16.89 -21.65 22.43
N LYS A 508 -17.22 -20.82 23.42
CA LYS A 508 -17.89 -19.54 23.20
C LYS A 508 -17.05 -18.61 22.32
N TYR A 509 -15.76 -18.47 22.63
CA TYR A 509 -14.83 -17.67 21.83
C TYR A 509 -14.81 -18.11 20.36
N ALA A 510 -14.69 -19.43 20.10
CA ALA A 510 -14.65 -19.94 18.73
C ALA A 510 -15.95 -19.62 17.97
N GLN A 511 -17.11 -19.71 18.62
CA GLN A 511 -18.40 -19.35 18.02
C GLN A 511 -18.51 -17.86 17.74
N ASP A 512 -18.13 -17.02 18.70
CA ASP A 512 -18.20 -15.56 18.58
C ASP A 512 -17.22 -15.04 17.51
N TYR A 513 -16.02 -15.62 17.43
CA TYR A 513 -15.02 -15.31 16.39
C TYR A 513 -15.51 -15.71 15.00
N VAL A 514 -16.11 -16.90 14.84
CA VAL A 514 -16.68 -17.32 13.56
C VAL A 514 -17.84 -16.41 13.15
N ARG A 515 -18.73 -16.02 14.08
CA ARG A 515 -19.82 -15.07 13.82
C ARG A 515 -19.29 -13.71 13.34
N TYR A 516 -18.21 -13.22 13.94
CA TYR A 516 -17.55 -11.99 13.49
C TYR A 516 -17.01 -12.12 12.06
N LEU A 517 -16.33 -13.22 11.76
CA LEU A 517 -15.78 -13.47 10.42
C LEU A 517 -16.87 -13.64 9.35
N GLU A 518 -18.01 -14.22 9.71
CA GLU A 518 -19.19 -14.30 8.83
C GLU A 518 -19.80 -12.91 8.60
N ALA A 519 -20.01 -12.13 9.67
CA ALA A 519 -20.57 -10.78 9.60
C ALA A 519 -19.69 -9.80 8.80
N THR A 520 -18.36 -10.01 8.82
CA THR A 520 -17.40 -9.21 8.03
C THR A 520 -17.32 -9.61 6.55
N GLY A 521 -17.98 -10.69 6.16
CA GLY A 521 -17.88 -11.28 4.82
C GLY A 521 -16.55 -11.99 4.53
N TRP A 522 -15.68 -12.17 5.53
CA TRP A 522 -14.42 -12.93 5.38
C TRP A 522 -14.66 -14.43 5.33
N LEU A 523 -15.73 -14.91 5.98
CA LEU A 523 -16.24 -16.26 5.86
C LEU A 523 -17.64 -16.24 5.25
N SER A 524 -17.88 -17.08 4.25
CA SER A 524 -19.22 -17.37 3.75
C SER A 524 -19.94 -18.36 4.67
N GLU A 525 -21.28 -18.34 4.67
CA GLU A 525 -22.09 -19.34 5.39
C GLU A 525 -21.78 -20.76 4.90
N GLU A 526 -21.74 -20.94 3.58
CA GLU A 526 -21.43 -22.22 2.93
C GLU A 526 -20.05 -22.24 2.26
N PRO A 527 -19.40 -23.41 2.10
CA PRO A 527 -18.10 -23.53 1.44
C PRO A 527 -18.11 -22.99 -0.01
N VAL A 528 -17.30 -21.97 -0.28
CA VAL A 528 -17.09 -21.41 -1.62
C VAL A 528 -15.93 -22.09 -2.37
N ILE A 529 -15.03 -22.76 -1.64
CA ILE A 529 -13.92 -23.53 -2.24
C ILE A 529 -14.34 -25.00 -2.38
N SER A 530 -14.17 -25.55 -3.57
CA SER A 530 -14.38 -26.98 -3.81
C SER A 530 -13.40 -27.83 -3.00
N ALA A 531 -13.88 -28.93 -2.43
CA ALA A 531 -13.02 -29.89 -1.71
C ALA A 531 -11.88 -30.44 -2.59
N ARG A 532 -12.13 -30.55 -3.90
CA ARG A 532 -11.15 -31.04 -4.89
C ARG A 532 -10.06 -30.01 -5.20
N ALA A 533 -10.30 -28.73 -4.92
CA ALA A 533 -9.33 -27.66 -5.14
C ALA A 533 -8.30 -27.53 -4.01
N LEU A 534 -8.50 -28.22 -2.88
CA LEU A 534 -7.58 -28.16 -1.75
C LEU A 534 -6.34 -29.04 -2.00
N PRO A 535 -5.13 -28.54 -1.72
CA PRO A 535 -3.92 -29.31 -1.93
C PRO A 535 -3.80 -30.46 -0.92
N ARG A 536 -3.25 -31.59 -1.37
CA ARG A 536 -3.13 -32.82 -0.56
C ARG A 536 -2.38 -32.61 0.75
N TRP A 537 -1.39 -31.70 0.76
CA TRP A 537 -0.61 -31.43 1.95
C TRP A 537 -1.44 -30.77 3.08
N LEU A 538 -2.49 -30.03 2.72
CA LEU A 538 -3.40 -29.39 3.66
C LEU A 538 -4.45 -30.40 4.14
N THR A 539 -5.06 -31.14 3.21
CA THR A 539 -6.14 -32.09 3.50
C THR A 539 -5.69 -33.29 4.32
N SER A 540 -4.42 -33.72 4.20
CA SER A 540 -3.88 -34.81 5.01
C SER A 540 -3.51 -34.41 6.46
N ARG A 541 -3.52 -33.11 6.79
CA ARG A 541 -2.96 -32.58 8.05
C ARG A 541 -3.97 -31.86 8.94
N LEU A 542 -5.15 -31.53 8.41
CA LEU A 542 -6.21 -30.81 9.11
C LEU A 542 -7.46 -31.68 9.27
N SER A 543 -8.19 -31.46 10.36
CA SER A 543 -9.46 -32.13 10.60
C SER A 543 -10.54 -31.68 9.61
N ALA A 544 -11.58 -32.50 9.41
CA ALA A 544 -12.70 -32.17 8.52
C ALA A 544 -13.37 -30.83 8.88
N GLY A 545 -13.49 -30.50 10.17
CA GLY A 545 -14.02 -29.21 10.63
C GLY A 545 -13.14 -28.01 10.25
N ARG A 546 -11.81 -28.14 10.38
CA ARG A 546 -10.86 -27.10 9.96
C ARG A 546 -10.84 -26.93 8.44
N LEU A 547 -10.92 -28.03 7.69
CA LEU A 547 -11.04 -28.01 6.24
C LEU A 547 -12.36 -27.38 5.80
N ARG A 548 -13.48 -27.64 6.49
CA ARG A 548 -14.76 -26.97 6.23
C ARG A 548 -14.63 -25.47 6.43
N THR A 549 -14.01 -25.02 7.52
CA THR A 549 -13.80 -23.59 7.81
C THR A 549 -12.90 -22.93 6.75
N PHE A 550 -11.79 -23.56 6.39
CA PHE A 550 -10.90 -23.06 5.34
C PHE A 550 -11.62 -22.86 4.00
N ARG A 551 -12.51 -23.80 3.64
CA ARG A 551 -13.27 -23.71 2.38
C ARG A 551 -14.34 -22.62 2.35
N ARG A 552 -14.63 -22.00 3.50
CA ARG A 552 -15.56 -20.87 3.62
C ARG A 552 -14.85 -19.53 3.50
N ILE A 553 -13.52 -19.50 3.43
CA ILE A 553 -12.75 -18.25 3.30
C ILE A 553 -13.04 -17.58 1.97
N ARG A 554 -13.41 -16.30 2.04
CA ARG A 554 -13.63 -15.40 0.91
C ARG A 554 -12.35 -14.64 0.57
N PHE A 555 -11.48 -15.28 -0.20
CA PHE A 555 -10.19 -14.71 -0.61
C PHE A 555 -10.32 -13.43 -1.45
N ASP A 556 -11.41 -13.28 -2.18
CA ASP A 556 -11.78 -12.07 -2.90
C ASP A 556 -12.07 -10.89 -1.97
N MET A 557 -12.84 -11.12 -0.89
CA MET A 557 -13.11 -10.10 0.14
C MET A 557 -11.85 -9.72 0.93
N LEU A 558 -10.99 -10.71 1.24
CA LEU A 558 -9.68 -10.45 1.84
C LEU A 558 -8.77 -9.65 0.91
N GLY A 559 -8.72 -10.01 -0.37
CA GLY A 559 -7.98 -9.28 -1.40
C GLY A 559 -8.46 -7.84 -1.53
N LEU A 560 -9.77 -7.60 -1.48
CA LEU A 560 -10.36 -6.27 -1.48
C LEU A 560 -9.96 -5.45 -0.26
N ALA A 561 -9.98 -6.05 0.93
CA ALA A 561 -9.57 -5.40 2.18
C ALA A 561 -8.12 -4.89 2.10
N VAL A 562 -7.22 -5.73 1.60
CA VAL A 562 -5.82 -5.37 1.38
C VAL A 562 -5.71 -4.30 0.30
N TYR A 563 -6.42 -4.44 -0.82
CA TYR A 563 -6.37 -3.48 -1.91
C TYR A 563 -6.79 -2.07 -1.49
N PHE A 564 -7.85 -1.93 -0.69
CA PHE A 564 -8.28 -0.64 -0.14
C PHE A 564 -7.33 -0.07 0.92
N HIS A 565 -6.57 -0.94 1.58
CA HIS A 565 -5.55 -0.54 2.54
C HIS A 565 -4.32 0.03 1.84
N ILE A 566 -3.77 -0.68 0.85
CA ILE A 566 -2.54 -0.29 0.14
C ILE A 566 -2.74 0.95 -0.73
N ILE A 567 -1.63 1.64 -1.03
CA ILE A 567 -1.63 2.91 -1.76
C ILE A 567 -2.41 2.85 -3.10
N ASP A 568 -2.32 1.71 -3.81
CA ASP A 568 -2.97 1.51 -5.11
C ASP A 568 -4.50 1.69 -5.05
N GLY A 569 -5.15 1.24 -3.98
CA GLY A 569 -6.58 1.44 -3.77
C GLY A 569 -6.90 2.64 -2.89
N ALA A 570 -6.07 2.90 -1.87
CA ALA A 570 -6.29 3.97 -0.90
C ALA A 570 -6.40 5.33 -1.59
N GLN A 571 -5.55 5.63 -2.59
CA GLN A 571 -5.52 6.91 -3.31
C GLN A 571 -6.91 7.38 -3.80
N PHE A 572 -7.77 6.45 -4.23
CA PHE A 572 -9.09 6.77 -4.79
C PHE A 572 -10.17 7.07 -3.75
N PHE A 573 -9.86 6.96 -2.46
CA PHE A 573 -10.73 7.44 -1.38
C PHE A 573 -10.43 8.88 -0.98
N PHE A 574 -9.25 9.42 -1.35
CA PHE A 574 -8.75 10.69 -0.83
C PHE A 574 -8.41 11.73 -1.92
N LEU A 575 -8.04 11.28 -3.12
CA LEU A 575 -7.71 12.15 -4.25
C LEU A 575 -8.91 12.45 -5.15
N ASP A 576 -9.89 11.55 -5.18
CA ASP A 576 -11.09 11.61 -6.03
C ASP A 576 -12.38 11.57 -5.20
#